data_AF-A0AAE5INZ9-F1
#
_entry.id   AF-A0AAE5INZ9-F1
#
_cell.length_a   1.000
_cell.length_b   1.000
_cell.length_c   1.000
_cell.angle_alpha   90.00
_cell.angle_beta   90.00
_cell.angle_gamma   90.00
#
_symmetry.space_group_name_H-M   'P 1'
#
loop_
_entity.id
_entity.type
_entity.pdbx_description
1 polymer ?
#
loop_
_entity_poly.entity_id
_entity_poly.type
_entity_poly.pdbx_seq_one_letter_code
_entity_poly.pdbx_strand_id
1 'polypeptide(L)'
;MGNVNSESPRTAGAVADAVRIVDSPPHERYELWVRDDLVGILGYRRDSAGPSGDVLTLLHTVVREDRSGRGWAAVLVRAVLDRARSEGARIRPVCTYVTRFLGTHTEYLDLLDEQPDQARSTTTGA
;
A
#
# COMPACT_ATOMS: atom_id res chain seq x y z
N MET A 1 29.27 -7.17 -13.71
CA MET A 1 27.95 -7.36 -14.35
C MET A 1 27.11 -8.19 -13.38
N GLY A 2 26.34 -7.54 -12.51
CA GLY A 2 25.56 -8.22 -11.48
C GLY A 2 24.16 -8.52 -12.00
N ASN A 3 23.89 -9.80 -12.27
CA ASN A 3 22.56 -10.27 -12.61
C ASN A 3 21.63 -10.11 -11.40
N VAL A 4 20.55 -9.35 -11.57
CA VAL A 4 19.40 -9.36 -10.66
C VAL A 4 18.17 -9.83 -11.43
N ASN A 5 18.04 -11.15 -11.52
CA ASN A 5 16.76 -11.79 -11.82
C ASN A 5 15.88 -11.63 -10.58
N SER A 6 15.04 -10.59 -10.58
CA SER A 6 13.97 -10.40 -9.59
C SER A 6 12.63 -10.63 -10.25
N GLU A 7 12.40 -11.86 -10.72
CA GLU A 7 11.07 -12.32 -11.12
C GLU A 7 10.34 -12.88 -9.89
N SER A 8 9.41 -12.09 -9.35
CA SER A 8 8.04 -12.48 -8.98
C SER A 8 7.51 -11.55 -7.87
N PRO A 9 6.34 -10.95 -8.08
CA PRO A 9 5.21 -11.59 -7.44
C PRO A 9 4.07 -11.97 -8.39
N ARG A 10 3.64 -13.23 -8.28
CA ARG A 10 2.35 -13.70 -8.79
C ARG A 10 1.28 -13.37 -7.75
N THR A 11 0.45 -12.36 -7.96
CA THR A 11 -0.84 -12.29 -7.24
C THR A 11 -1.92 -11.55 -8.05
N ALA A 12 -2.94 -12.33 -8.37
CA ALA A 12 -4.38 -12.05 -8.48
C ALA A 12 -4.92 -11.02 -9.50
N GLY A 13 -5.62 -11.58 -10.50
CA GLY A 13 -6.98 -11.13 -10.83
C GLY A 13 -7.16 -10.22 -12.05
N ALA A 14 -7.35 -10.81 -13.23
CA ALA A 14 -7.78 -10.19 -14.48
C ALA A 14 -9.11 -9.38 -14.31
N VAL A 15 -9.43 -8.34 -15.10
CA VAL A 15 -9.60 -8.31 -16.57
C VAL A 15 -9.71 -6.88 -17.13
N ALA A 16 -9.38 -6.76 -18.42
CA ALA A 16 -9.63 -5.67 -19.40
C ALA A 16 -8.68 -4.45 -19.31
N ASP A 17 -7.81 -4.33 -20.32
CA ASP A 17 -6.56 -3.54 -20.34
C ASP A 17 -5.49 -4.14 -19.42
N ALA A 18 -4.25 -4.34 -19.89
CA ALA A 18 -3.22 -5.03 -19.12
C ALA A 18 -2.78 -4.22 -17.88
N VAL A 19 -3.54 -4.31 -16.79
CA VAL A 19 -3.19 -3.68 -15.51
C VAL A 19 -2.08 -4.50 -14.85
N ARG A 20 -0.98 -3.85 -14.50
CA ARG A 20 0.17 -4.41 -13.81
C ARG A 20 0.49 -3.54 -12.61
N ILE A 21 0.66 -4.16 -11.44
CA ILE A 21 1.17 -3.48 -10.26
C ILE A 21 2.62 -3.93 -10.09
N VAL A 22 3.53 -2.97 -10.12
CA VAL A 22 4.97 -3.20 -9.95
C VAL A 22 5.35 -2.72 -8.56
N ASP A 23 5.97 -3.60 -7.79
CA ASP A 23 6.60 -3.25 -6.52
C ASP A 23 8.00 -2.71 -6.82
N SER A 24 8.27 -1.48 -6.37
CA SER A 24 9.58 -0.85 -6.49
C SER A 24 10.15 -0.62 -5.08
N PRO A 25 10.68 -1.67 -4.40
CA PRO A 25 11.36 -1.55 -3.10
C PRO A 25 12.41 -0.46 -3.00
N PRO A 26 13.30 -0.23 -4.00
CA PRO A 26 14.31 0.82 -3.91
C PRO A 26 13.72 2.23 -3.93
N HIS A 27 12.45 2.37 -4.31
CA HIS A 27 11.73 3.63 -4.33
C HIS A 27 10.59 3.68 -3.31
N GLU A 28 10.42 2.62 -2.51
CA GLU A 28 9.35 2.45 -1.53
C GLU A 28 7.98 2.84 -2.09
N ARG A 29 7.67 2.37 -3.32
CA ARG A 29 6.39 2.65 -3.97
C ARG A 29 5.92 1.51 -4.83
N TYR A 30 4.59 1.37 -4.88
CA TYR A 30 3.89 0.54 -5.85
C TYR A 30 3.49 1.40 -7.04
N GLU A 31 3.68 0.88 -8.24
CA GLU A 31 3.38 1.57 -9.48
C GLU A 31 2.29 0.80 -10.22
N LEU A 32 1.17 1.48 -10.50
CA LEU A 32 0.04 0.96 -11.26
C LEU A 32 0.22 1.32 -12.72
N TRP A 33 0.59 0.33 -13.51
CA TRP A 33 0.72 0.41 -14.95
C TRP A 33 -0.53 -0.15 -15.62
N VAL A 34 -1.06 0.54 -16.62
CA VAL A 34 -2.15 0.01 -17.45
C VAL A 34 -1.70 0.03 -18.90
N ARG A 35 -1.53 -1.16 -19.47
CA ARG A 35 -0.75 -1.41 -20.70
C ARG A 35 0.69 -0.96 -20.55
N ASP A 36 0.97 0.31 -20.85
CA ASP A 36 2.29 0.96 -20.81
C ASP A 36 2.23 2.34 -20.13
N ASP A 37 1.05 2.75 -19.66
CA ASP A 37 0.83 4.06 -19.06
C ASP A 37 0.85 3.94 -17.53
N LEU A 38 1.67 4.75 -16.86
CA LEU A 38 1.67 4.86 -15.40
C LEU A 38 0.42 5.62 -14.96
N VAL A 39 -0.57 4.88 -14.47
CA VAL A 39 -1.86 5.41 -14.04
C VAL A 39 -1.83 5.90 -12.60
N GLY A 40 -0.99 5.31 -11.75
CA GLY A 40 -0.84 5.75 -10.38
C GLY A 40 0.36 5.18 -9.66
N ILE A 41 0.68 5.80 -8.54
CA ILE A 41 1.71 5.36 -7.61
C ILE A 41 1.16 5.37 -6.18
N LEU A 42 1.59 4.42 -5.39
CA LEU A 42 1.34 4.38 -3.95
C LEU A 42 2.69 4.33 -3.25
N GLY A 43 3.06 5.43 -2.62
CA GLY A 43 4.21 5.49 -1.73
C GLY A 43 3.89 4.74 -0.45
N TYR A 44 4.76 3.81 -0.09
CA TYR A 44 4.72 3.08 1.16
C TYR A 44 6.05 3.25 1.90
N ARG A 45 6.11 2.77 3.13
CA ARG A 45 7.36 2.53 3.84
C ARG A 45 7.21 1.21 4.58
N ARG A 46 8.14 0.28 4.35
CA ARG A 46 8.14 -1.02 5.03
C ARG A 46 9.09 -0.94 6.22
N ASP A 47 8.57 -1.19 7.41
CA ASP A 47 9.30 -1.18 8.66
C ASP A 47 9.27 -2.59 9.26
N SER A 48 10.40 -3.30 9.18
CA SER A 48 10.54 -4.66 9.70
C SER A 48 11.12 -4.70 11.12
N ALA A 49 11.15 -3.55 11.81
CA ALA A 49 11.74 -3.40 13.14
C ALA A 49 10.69 -3.25 14.26
N GLY A 50 9.40 -3.36 13.93
CA GLY A 50 8.32 -3.22 14.88
C GLY A 50 8.16 -4.44 15.81
N PRO A 51 7.62 -4.25 17.03
CA PRO A 51 7.33 -5.36 17.96
C PRO A 51 6.30 -6.36 17.41
N SER A 52 5.51 -5.96 16.41
CA SER A 52 4.46 -6.73 15.75
C SER A 52 4.88 -7.39 14.43
N GLY A 53 6.16 -7.26 14.02
CA GLY A 53 6.68 -7.76 12.74
C GLY A 53 6.73 -6.70 11.63
N ASP A 54 6.58 -7.12 10.38
CA ASP A 54 6.57 -6.24 9.21
C ASP A 54 5.35 -5.30 9.20
N VAL A 55 5.61 -3.99 9.20
CA VAL A 55 4.59 -2.94 9.12
C VAL A 55 4.75 -2.15 7.82
N LEU A 56 3.69 -2.09 7.02
CA LEU A 56 3.62 -1.34 5.78
C LEU A 56 2.85 -0.03 6.00
N THR A 57 3.58 1.07 6.06
CA THR A 57 3.00 2.41 6.20
C THR A 57 2.64 2.97 4.83
N LEU A 58 1.35 3.22 4.58
CA LEU A 58 0.85 3.78 3.32
C LEU A 58 0.86 5.31 3.42
N LEU A 59 1.81 5.94 2.75
CA LEU A 59 2.13 7.36 2.89
C LEU A 59 1.27 8.26 2.00
N HIS A 60 1.34 8.05 0.69
CA HIS A 60 0.64 8.88 -0.28
C HIS A 60 0.25 8.06 -1.50
N THR A 61 -0.99 8.20 -1.95
CA THR A 61 -1.49 7.56 -3.18
C THR A 61 -1.79 8.65 -4.20
N VAL A 62 -1.12 8.60 -5.34
CA VAL A 62 -1.34 9.52 -6.47
C VAL A 62 -1.87 8.71 -7.62
N VAL A 63 -3.01 9.10 -8.17
CA VAL A 63 -3.51 8.56 -9.44
C VAL A 63 -3.71 9.73 -10.40
N ARG A 64 -3.43 9.51 -11.68
CA ARG A 64 -3.64 10.54 -12.70
C ARG A 64 -5.11 10.94 -12.76
N GLU A 65 -5.37 12.25 -12.69
CA GLU A 65 -6.71 12.81 -12.70
C GLU A 65 -7.47 12.49 -14.00
N ASP A 66 -6.77 12.42 -15.14
CA ASP A 66 -7.30 12.01 -16.44
C ASP A 66 -7.96 10.61 -16.43
N ARG A 67 -7.62 9.77 -15.45
CA ARG A 67 -8.22 8.46 -15.22
C ARG A 67 -8.88 8.34 -13.84
N SER A 68 -8.86 9.41 -13.04
CA SER A 68 -9.52 9.48 -11.75
C SER A 68 -11.03 9.56 -12.00
N GLY A 69 -11.75 8.53 -11.57
CA GLY A 69 -13.17 8.34 -11.90
C GLY A 69 -13.57 6.90 -12.18
N ARG A 70 -12.60 6.00 -12.39
CA ARG A 70 -12.84 4.54 -12.45
C ARG A 70 -12.45 3.77 -11.18
N GLY A 71 -12.01 4.48 -10.14
CA GLY A 71 -11.61 3.85 -8.87
C GLY A 71 -10.23 3.18 -8.91
N TRP A 72 -9.31 3.61 -9.78
CA TRP A 72 -7.95 3.06 -9.83
C TRP A 72 -7.18 3.18 -8.52
N ALA A 73 -7.38 4.28 -7.78
CA ALA A 73 -6.79 4.45 -6.44
C ALA A 73 -7.28 3.35 -5.48
N ALA A 74 -8.58 3.05 -5.49
CA ALA A 74 -9.16 1.96 -4.71
C ALA A 74 -8.63 0.60 -5.15
N VAL A 75 -8.44 0.35 -6.46
CA VAL A 75 -7.84 -0.89 -6.97
C VAL A 75 -6.40 -1.04 -6.49
N LEU A 76 -5.59 0.01 -6.58
CA LEU A 76 -4.21 0.01 -6.13
C LEU A 76 -4.11 -0.22 -4.62
N VAL A 77 -4.85 0.55 -3.83
CA VAL A 77 -4.90 0.40 -2.36
C VAL A 77 -5.35 -1.00 -2.00
N ARG A 78 -6.44 -1.51 -2.58
CA ARG A 78 -6.95 -2.86 -2.29
C ARG A 78 -5.92 -3.94 -2.61
N ALA A 79 -5.22 -3.84 -3.73
CA ALA A 79 -4.19 -4.79 -4.10
C ALA A 79 -3.00 -4.77 -3.13
N VAL A 80 -2.59 -3.59 -2.67
CA VAL A 80 -1.52 -3.46 -1.66
C VAL A 80 -1.96 -4.00 -0.30
N LEU A 81 -3.21 -3.76 0.10
CA LEU A 81 -3.77 -4.32 1.33
C LEU A 81 -3.85 -5.85 1.29
N ASP A 82 -4.31 -6.42 0.17
CA ASP A 82 -4.38 -7.87 -0.04
C ASP A 82 -2.99 -8.53 -0.05
N ARG A 83 -2.01 -7.84 -0.63
CA ARG A 83 -0.59 -8.23 -0.56
C ARG A 83 -0.10 -8.29 0.88
N ALA A 84 -0.29 -7.20 1.64
CA ALA A 84 0.14 -7.16 3.02
C ALA A 84 -0.54 -8.24 3.87
N ARG A 85 -1.84 -8.49 3.63
CA ARG A 85 -2.58 -9.61 4.25
C ARG A 85 -1.94 -10.95 3.97
N SER A 86 -1.59 -11.21 2.72
CA SER A 86 -0.96 -12.46 2.27
C SER A 86 0.45 -12.63 2.82
N GLU A 87 1.18 -11.53 3.00
CA GLU A 87 2.52 -11.49 3.60
C GLU A 87 2.49 -11.51 5.14
N GLY A 88 1.31 -11.36 5.76
CA GLY A 88 1.16 -11.25 7.22
C GLY A 88 1.65 -9.92 7.79
N ALA A 89 1.84 -8.91 6.94
CA ALA A 89 2.27 -7.58 7.34
C ALA A 89 1.09 -6.72 7.83
N ARG A 90 1.35 -5.87 8.82
CA ARG A 90 0.38 -4.88 9.31
C ARG A 90 0.39 -3.64 8.43
N ILE A 91 -0.70 -2.88 8.42
CA ILE A 91 -0.87 -1.68 7.60
C ILE A 91 -1.01 -0.46 8.49
N ARG A 92 -0.26 0.60 8.19
CA ARG A 92 -0.44 1.93 8.81
C ARG A 92 -0.92 2.96 7.79
N PRO A 93 -2.19 3.38 7.81
CA PRO A 93 -2.72 4.36 6.86
C PRO A 93 -2.36 5.79 7.30
N VAL A 94 -1.38 6.42 6.65
CA VAL A 94 -1.05 7.85 6.87
C VAL A 94 -1.84 8.73 5.91
N CYS A 95 -2.09 8.25 4.69
CA CYS A 95 -2.89 8.96 3.71
C CYS A 95 -4.38 9.00 4.11
N THR A 96 -4.97 10.19 4.17
CA THR A 96 -6.40 10.39 4.49
C THR A 96 -7.34 9.65 3.55
N TYR A 97 -6.94 9.44 2.29
CA TYR A 97 -7.69 8.63 1.33
C TYR A 97 -7.80 7.17 1.79
N VAL A 98 -6.69 6.58 2.23
CA VAL A 98 -6.64 5.19 2.71
C VAL A 98 -7.47 5.05 3.98
N THR A 99 -7.38 6.01 4.92
CA THR A 99 -8.21 6.02 6.13
C THR A 99 -9.71 6.02 5.78
N ARG A 100 -10.14 6.84 4.82
CA ARG A 100 -11.53 6.83 4.32
C ARG A 100 -11.91 5.52 3.67
N PHE A 101 -11.01 4.92 2.88
CA PHE A 101 -11.22 3.64 2.22
C PHE A 101 -11.40 2.50 3.23
N LEU A 102 -10.62 2.49 4.30
CA LEU A 102 -10.74 1.51 5.40
C LEU A 102 -12.05 1.68 6.19
N GLY A 103 -12.54 2.92 6.32
CA GLY A 103 -13.84 3.19 6.94
C GLY A 103 -15.01 2.57 6.19
N THR A 104 -14.89 2.35 4.88
CA THR A 104 -15.90 1.65 4.06
C THR A 104 -15.62 0.16 3.89
N HIS A 105 -14.37 -0.28 4.07
CA HIS A 105 -13.93 -1.68 3.92
C HIS A 105 -13.40 -2.22 5.24
N THR A 106 -14.34 -2.56 6.12
CA THR A 106 -14.03 -2.99 7.49
C THR A 106 -13.27 -4.31 7.54
N GLU A 107 -13.26 -5.11 6.46
CA GLU A 107 -12.51 -6.37 6.36
C GLU A 107 -10.98 -6.22 6.46
N TYR A 108 -10.47 -5.02 6.18
CA TYR A 108 -9.03 -4.71 6.27
C TYR A 108 -8.65 -4.08 7.62
N LEU A 109 -9.61 -3.78 8.50
CA LEU A 109 -9.33 -3.20 9.82
C LEU A 109 -8.48 -4.13 10.69
N ASP A 110 -8.63 -5.44 10.52
CA ASP A 110 -7.81 -6.45 11.20
C ASP A 110 -6.32 -6.36 10.84
N LEU A 111 -5.99 -5.86 9.65
CA LEU A 111 -4.60 -5.67 9.24
C LEU A 111 -3.99 -4.40 9.79
N LEU A 112 -4.80 -3.50 10.37
CA LEU A 112 -4.27 -2.24 10.85
C LEU A 112 -3.29 -2.49 11.97
N ASP A 113 -2.12 -1.86 11.83
CA ASP A 113 -1.24 -1.70 12.95
C ASP A 113 -1.95 -0.74 13.90
N GLU A 114 -2.48 -1.30 14.98
CA GLU A 114 -3.24 -0.61 16.02
C GLU A 114 -2.42 0.42 16.79
N GLN A 115 -1.16 0.67 16.41
CA GLN A 115 -0.40 1.81 16.88
C GLN A 115 -1.19 3.07 16.51
N PRO A 116 -1.90 3.66 17.49
CA PRO A 116 -2.43 4.98 17.27
C PRO A 116 -1.22 5.86 17.01
N ASP A 117 -1.39 6.90 16.21
CA ASP A 117 -0.67 8.16 16.41
C ASP A 117 0.21 8.15 17.67
N GLN A 118 1.54 8.10 17.51
CA GLN A 118 2.49 8.10 18.63
C GLN A 118 2.47 9.43 19.43
N ALA A 119 1.31 10.12 19.54
CA ALA A 119 1.10 11.33 20.32
C ALA A 119 -0.21 11.32 21.15
N ARG A 120 -0.59 10.17 21.72
CA ARG A 120 -0.70 10.19 23.19
C ARG A 120 0.72 10.17 23.74
N SER A 121 1.37 11.33 23.73
CA SER A 121 2.60 11.57 24.46
C SER A 121 2.39 11.07 25.88
N THR A 122 2.99 9.92 26.17
CA THR A 122 3.24 9.48 27.53
C THR A 122 4.05 10.58 28.22
N THR A 123 3.50 11.11 29.31
CA THR A 123 4.27 11.61 30.46
C THR A 123 5.16 12.83 30.22
N THR A 124 4.65 14.01 30.59
CA THR A 124 5.43 15.02 31.32
C THR A 124 4.86 14.95 32.75
N GLY A 125 5.44 14.24 33.72
CA GLY A 125 6.72 14.58 34.37
C GLY A 125 6.50 15.85 35.20
N ALA A 126 5.77 15.77 36.31
CA ALA A 126 6.31 15.70 37.69
C ALA A 126 6.86 17.05 38.18
#